data_AF-A0A8T6WKJ4-F1
#
_entry.id   AF-A0A8T6WKJ4-F1
#
_cell.length_a   1.000
_cell.length_b   1.000
_cell.length_c   1.000
_cell.angle_alpha   90.00
_cell.angle_beta   90.00
_cell.angle_gamma   90.00
#
_symmetry.space_group_name_H-M   'P 1'
#
loop_
_entity.id
_entity.type
_entity.pdbx_description
1 polymer ?
#
loop_
_entity_poly.entity_id
_entity_poly.type
_entity_poly.pdbx_seq_one_letter_code
_entity_poly.pdbx_strand_id
1 'polypeptide(L)'
;MKLAGKKVIAIGDRDGINGETIEAVMEDAGADVVFTATECFVCTAAGSVDLPNQKRIKEIMEDSEDGGFIAILGVCDNEGAKIHAKTVTTGDPAYVGALAGVSLHLPVYHVLEEEIKSQISEDAYKEHLEVSEMALDEDTLKESIDIIKTTRREESNL
;
A
#
# COMPACT_ATOMS: atom_id res chain seq x y z
N MET A 1 -11.88 -4.04 9.59
CA MET A 1 -10.64 -3.84 10.36
C MET A 1 -10.72 -2.46 11.00
N LYS A 2 -9.99 -2.18 12.08
CA LYS A 2 -9.81 -0.81 12.61
C LYS A 2 -8.38 -0.33 12.32
N LEU A 3 -8.23 0.88 11.79
CA LEU A 3 -6.93 1.51 11.50
C LEU A 3 -6.28 2.11 12.74
N ALA A 4 -7.09 2.59 13.68
CA ALA A 4 -6.61 3.18 14.93
C ALA A 4 -5.62 2.25 15.66
N GLY A 5 -4.41 2.75 15.91
CA GLY A 5 -3.33 2.01 16.58
C GLY A 5 -2.63 0.93 15.74
N LYS A 6 -2.89 0.86 14.43
CA LYS A 6 -2.13 0.03 13.49
C LYS A 6 -0.92 0.77 12.98
N LYS A 7 0.17 0.04 12.76
CA LYS A 7 1.36 0.58 12.08
C LYS A 7 1.15 0.48 10.57
N VAL A 8 1.29 1.59 9.86
CA VAL A 8 1.02 1.66 8.41
C VAL A 8 2.31 1.80 7.63
N ILE A 9 2.46 0.95 6.62
CA ILE A 9 3.41 1.10 5.52
C ILE A 9 2.63 1.71 4.34
N ALA A 10 2.78 3.02 4.13
CA ALA A 10 2.14 3.76 3.05
C ALA A 10 3.01 3.71 1.80
N ILE A 11 2.49 3.10 0.73
CA ILE A 11 3.15 3.02 -0.58
C ILE A 11 2.23 3.67 -1.60
N GLY A 12 2.52 4.93 -1.90
CA GLY A 12 1.84 5.66 -2.95
C GLY A 12 2.41 5.39 -4.33
N ASP A 13 1.69 5.85 -5.33
CA ASP A 13 2.09 5.81 -6.73
C ASP A 13 2.13 7.23 -7.30
N ARG A 14 3.13 7.51 -8.14
CA ARG A 14 3.33 8.82 -8.79
C ARG A 14 2.14 9.20 -9.67
N ASP A 15 1.60 8.24 -10.41
CA ASP A 15 0.52 8.43 -11.36
C ASP A 15 -0.85 8.13 -10.71
N GLY A 16 -0.83 7.53 -9.50
CA GLY A 16 -1.99 7.27 -8.64
C GLY A 16 -2.14 8.22 -7.45
N ILE A 17 -2.40 7.65 -6.27
CA ILE A 17 -2.41 8.37 -5.00
C ILE A 17 -1.00 8.34 -4.41
N ASN A 18 -0.41 9.51 -4.18
CA ASN A 18 0.93 9.61 -3.61
C ASN A 18 0.96 9.22 -2.11
N GLY A 19 2.16 8.90 -1.62
CA GLY A 19 2.38 8.40 -0.27
C GLY A 19 2.03 9.42 0.80
N GLU A 20 2.31 10.71 0.55
CA GLU A 20 2.01 11.80 1.47
C GLU A 20 0.50 11.97 1.70
N THR A 21 -0.31 11.82 0.64
CA THR A 21 -1.76 11.79 0.73
C THR A 21 -2.22 10.60 1.57
N ILE A 22 -1.64 9.41 1.35
CA ILE A 22 -1.98 8.21 2.12
C ILE A 22 -1.61 8.42 3.60
N GLU A 23 -0.42 8.93 3.88
CA GLU A 23 0.04 9.22 5.24
C GLU A 23 -0.94 10.13 5.97
N ALA A 24 -1.28 11.28 5.38
CA ALA A 24 -2.20 12.24 5.98
C ALA A 24 -3.56 11.63 6.35
N VAL A 25 -4.16 10.85 5.45
CA VAL A 25 -5.47 10.24 5.72
C VAL A 25 -5.40 9.03 6.65
N MET A 26 -4.26 8.35 6.72
CA MET A 26 -4.07 7.24 7.66
C MET A 26 -3.83 7.75 9.08
N GLU A 27 -3.09 8.85 9.24
CA GLU A 27 -2.93 9.55 10.52
C GLU A 27 -4.28 10.10 11.02
N ASP A 28 -5.09 10.70 10.15
CA ASP A 28 -6.45 11.15 10.47
C ASP A 28 -7.34 9.98 10.95
N ALA A 29 -7.22 8.81 10.32
CA ALA A 29 -7.89 7.57 10.75
C ALA A 29 -7.32 6.96 12.05
N GLY A 30 -6.30 7.59 12.66
CA GLY A 30 -5.68 7.22 13.92
C GLY A 30 -4.62 6.12 13.82
N ALA A 31 -4.13 5.82 12.62
CA ALA A 31 -3.01 4.90 12.42
C ALA A 31 -1.66 5.59 12.71
N ASP A 32 -0.65 4.79 13.00
CA ASP A 32 0.75 5.21 13.16
C ASP A 32 1.50 4.92 11.86
N VAL A 33 1.75 5.94 11.04
CA VAL A 33 2.44 5.76 9.76
C VAL A 33 3.94 5.69 10.01
N VAL A 34 4.50 4.49 9.83
CA VAL A 34 5.91 4.19 10.15
C VAL A 34 6.82 4.17 8.93
N PHE A 35 6.22 4.14 7.74
CA PHE A 35 6.92 4.25 6.47
C PHE A 35 6.01 4.89 5.43
N THR A 36 6.56 5.84 4.67
CA THR A 36 5.90 6.45 3.51
C THR A 36 6.87 6.49 2.35
N ALA A 37 6.40 6.07 1.17
CA ALA A 37 7.09 6.30 -0.09
C ALA A 37 6.08 6.51 -1.22
N THR A 38 6.45 7.34 -2.20
CA THR A 38 5.75 7.45 -3.48
C THR A 38 6.61 6.77 -4.53
N GLU A 39 6.13 5.67 -5.08
CA GLU A 39 6.84 4.88 -6.08
C GLU A 39 6.40 5.23 -7.50
N CYS A 40 7.28 4.93 -8.45
CA CYS A 40 6.99 5.10 -9.86
C CYS A 40 7.23 3.77 -10.56
N PHE A 41 6.16 3.00 -10.74
CA PHE A 41 6.24 1.65 -11.29
C PHE A 41 6.96 1.60 -12.66
N VAL A 42 6.64 2.54 -13.56
CA VAL A 42 7.20 2.64 -14.92
C VAL A 42 8.71 2.90 -14.94
N CYS A 43 9.29 3.44 -13.86
CA CYS A 43 10.71 3.79 -13.80
C CYS A 43 11.59 2.71 -13.15
N THR A 44 11.00 1.62 -12.65
CA THR A 44 11.77 0.53 -12.05
C THR A 44 12.29 -0.41 -13.13
N ALA A 45 13.60 -0.68 -13.14
CA ALA A 45 14.27 -1.42 -14.22
C ALA A 45 13.91 -2.91 -14.30
N ALA A 46 13.07 -3.43 -13.39
CA ALA A 46 12.79 -4.86 -13.25
C ALA A 46 11.32 -5.22 -12.97
N GLY A 47 10.38 -4.26 -13.00
CA GLY A 47 9.00 -4.53 -12.57
C GLY A 47 8.95 -5.01 -11.13
N SER A 48 9.75 -4.38 -10.26
CA SER A 48 9.89 -4.68 -8.84
C SER A 48 9.71 -3.40 -8.05
N VAL A 49 9.27 -3.51 -6.80
CA VAL A 49 9.29 -2.38 -5.85
C VAL A 49 10.74 -1.89 -5.68
N ASP A 50 10.93 -0.59 -5.44
CA ASP A 50 12.27 -0.01 -5.28
C ASP A 50 13.11 -0.76 -4.22
N LEU A 51 14.33 -1.18 -4.57
CA LEU A 51 15.14 -2.07 -3.72
C LEU A 51 15.52 -1.42 -2.36
N PRO A 52 15.92 -0.14 -2.31
CA PRO A 52 16.03 0.60 -1.05
C PRO A 52 14.76 0.56 -0.20
N ASN A 53 13.59 0.77 -0.79
CA ASN A 53 12.31 0.74 -0.06
C ASN A 53 12.01 -0.66 0.51
N GLN A 54 12.21 -1.72 -0.29
CA GLN A 54 12.06 -3.10 0.19
C GLN A 54 12.92 -3.36 1.44
N LYS A 55 14.18 -2.91 1.41
CA LYS A 55 15.09 -3.07 2.53
C LYS A 55 14.59 -2.31 3.76
N ARG A 56 14.15 -1.07 3.58
CA ARG A 56 13.68 -0.22 4.69
C ARG A 56 12.40 -0.75 5.32
N ILE A 57 11.44 -1.22 4.53
CA ILE A 57 10.22 -1.87 5.03
C ILE A 57 10.57 -3.09 5.88
N LYS A 58 11.49 -3.93 5.39
CA LYS A 58 11.95 -5.11 6.12
C LYS A 58 12.59 -4.75 7.46
N GLU A 59 13.52 -3.80 7.48
CA GLU A 59 14.20 -3.34 8.70
C GLU A 59 13.20 -2.81 9.74
N ILE A 60 12.23 -1.98 9.32
CA ILE A 60 11.18 -1.43 10.21
C ILE A 60 10.34 -2.55 10.84
N MET A 61 10.05 -3.61 10.09
CA MET A 61 9.27 -4.73 10.61
C MET A 61 10.08 -5.64 11.55
N GLU A 62 11.36 -5.87 11.25
CA GLU A 62 12.26 -6.68 12.10
C GLU A 62 12.57 -5.98 13.42
N ASP A 63 12.65 -4.65 13.43
CA ASP A 63 12.95 -3.84 14.62
C ASP A 63 11.72 -3.61 15.53
N SER A 64 10.51 -3.94 15.06
CA SER A 64 9.28 -3.76 15.83
C SER A 64 8.87 -5.03 16.56
N GLU A 65 8.80 -4.94 17.89
CA GLU A 65 8.29 -6.02 18.74
C GLU A 65 6.75 -6.20 18.65
N ASP A 66 6.04 -5.20 18.11
CA ASP A 66 4.58 -5.23 17.96
C ASP A 66 4.14 -5.83 16.62
N GLY A 67 3.27 -6.86 16.69
CA GLY A 67 2.53 -7.37 15.54
C GLY A 67 1.31 -6.51 15.24
N GLY A 68 1.37 -5.65 14.24
CA GLY A 68 0.24 -4.77 13.93
C GLY A 68 0.34 -4.01 12.62
N PHE A 69 1.25 -4.41 11.75
CA PHE A 69 1.52 -3.73 10.50
C PHE A 69 0.45 -4.03 9.45
N ILE A 70 0.17 -3.04 8.63
CA ILE A 70 -0.63 -3.15 7.40
C ILE A 70 0.06 -2.35 6.30
N ALA A 71 -0.12 -2.75 5.05
CA ALA A 71 0.31 -2.00 3.89
C ALA A 71 -0.89 -1.30 3.23
N ILE A 72 -0.76 0.00 2.97
CA ILE A 72 -1.77 0.80 2.27
C ILE A 72 -1.17 1.28 0.95
N LEU A 73 -1.83 0.92 -0.14
CA LEU A 73 -1.38 1.15 -1.50
C LEU A 73 -2.20 2.26 -2.18
N GLY A 74 -1.53 3.13 -2.93
CA GLY A 74 -2.13 4.18 -3.75
C GLY A 74 -2.04 3.94 -5.25
N VAL A 75 -1.77 2.71 -5.67
CA VAL A 75 -1.52 2.36 -7.07
C VAL A 75 -2.80 2.32 -7.91
N CYS A 76 -2.72 2.92 -9.10
CA CYS A 76 -3.82 3.06 -10.04
C CYS A 76 -3.65 2.22 -11.32
N ASP A 77 -2.69 1.30 -11.37
CA ASP A 77 -2.47 0.41 -12.51
C ASP A 77 -2.43 -1.07 -12.08
N ASN A 78 -2.87 -1.95 -12.99
CA ASN A 78 -3.10 -3.36 -12.67
C ASN A 78 -1.80 -4.14 -12.40
N GLU A 79 -0.70 -3.84 -13.11
CA GLU A 79 0.56 -4.56 -12.94
C GLU A 79 1.26 -4.13 -11.65
N GLY A 80 1.33 -2.82 -11.41
CA GLY A 80 1.80 -2.24 -10.17
C GLY A 80 1.01 -2.78 -8.98
N ALA A 81 -0.32 -2.81 -9.05
CA ALA A 81 -1.18 -3.27 -7.96
C ALA A 81 -0.79 -4.69 -7.51
N LYS A 82 -0.57 -5.58 -8.49
CA LYS A 82 -0.16 -6.96 -8.23
C LYS A 82 1.25 -7.03 -7.64
N ILE A 83 2.20 -6.27 -8.18
CA ILE A 83 3.61 -6.32 -7.77
C ILE A 83 3.80 -5.71 -6.38
N HIS A 84 3.26 -4.52 -6.13
CA HIS A 84 3.30 -3.89 -4.81
C HIS A 84 2.63 -4.78 -3.76
N ALA A 85 1.42 -5.27 -4.03
CA ALA A 85 0.71 -6.14 -3.09
C ALA A 85 1.50 -7.41 -2.77
N LYS A 86 2.01 -8.12 -3.79
CA LYS A 86 2.78 -9.36 -3.57
C LYS A 86 4.08 -9.12 -2.85
N THR A 87 4.79 -8.03 -3.15
CA THR A 87 6.09 -7.73 -2.55
C THR A 87 6.00 -7.58 -1.05
N VAL A 88 4.97 -6.89 -0.57
CA VAL A 88 4.77 -6.66 0.87
C VAL A 88 4.00 -7.79 1.56
N THR A 89 3.39 -8.72 0.82
CA THR A 89 2.74 -9.91 1.37
C THR A 89 3.68 -11.10 1.31
N THR A 90 3.84 -11.68 0.12
CA THR A 90 4.54 -12.94 -0.18
C THR A 90 6.02 -12.80 -0.51
N GLY A 91 6.48 -11.57 -0.70
CA GLY A 91 7.84 -11.25 -1.17
C GLY A 91 7.87 -10.84 -2.64
N ASP A 92 9.02 -10.30 -3.05
CA ASP A 92 9.20 -9.69 -4.37
C ASP A 92 9.06 -10.75 -5.50
N PRO A 93 8.10 -10.58 -6.44
CA PRO A 93 7.83 -11.58 -7.47
C PRO A 93 8.92 -11.65 -8.55
N ALA A 94 9.77 -10.63 -8.69
CA ALA A 94 10.94 -10.64 -9.56
C ALA A 94 12.15 -11.33 -8.90
N TYR A 95 12.01 -11.75 -7.63
CA TYR A 95 13.05 -12.42 -6.85
C TYR A 95 14.33 -11.59 -6.75
N VAL A 96 14.17 -10.27 -6.56
CA VAL A 96 15.27 -9.32 -6.38
C VAL A 96 15.10 -8.54 -5.08
N GLY A 97 16.20 -8.02 -4.53
CA GLY A 97 16.17 -7.16 -3.36
C GLY A 97 16.04 -7.89 -2.02
N ALA A 98 15.73 -7.11 -0.98
CA ALA A 98 15.67 -7.59 0.40
C ALA A 98 14.46 -8.49 0.68
N LEU A 99 13.43 -8.40 -0.18
CA LEU A 99 12.20 -9.18 -0.10
C LEU A 99 12.16 -10.35 -1.10
N ALA A 100 13.27 -10.65 -1.77
CA ALA A 100 13.39 -11.84 -2.63
C ALA A 100 13.17 -13.13 -1.83
N GLY A 101 12.02 -13.78 -2.03
CA GLY A 101 11.63 -14.99 -1.30
C GLY A 101 11.38 -14.78 0.20
N VAL A 102 11.21 -13.53 0.65
CA VAL A 102 10.91 -13.19 2.04
C VAL A 102 9.48 -12.66 2.11
N SER A 103 8.61 -13.47 2.71
CA SER A 103 7.21 -13.11 2.95
C SER A 103 7.08 -12.32 4.26
N LEU A 104 6.54 -11.09 4.16
CA LEU A 104 6.26 -10.24 5.32
C LEU A 104 4.84 -10.48 5.88
N HIS A 105 3.98 -11.16 5.12
CA HIS A 105 2.59 -11.48 5.48
C HIS A 105 1.74 -10.26 5.87
N LEU A 106 2.05 -9.08 5.32
CA LEU A 106 1.29 -7.87 5.64
C LEU A 106 -0.11 -7.95 5.06
N PRO A 107 -1.17 -7.65 5.84
CA PRO A 107 -2.47 -7.31 5.29
C PRO A 107 -2.32 -6.09 4.39
N VAL A 108 -2.75 -6.20 3.13
CA VAL A 108 -2.60 -5.14 2.13
C VAL A 108 -3.94 -4.61 1.64
N TYR A 109 -4.10 -3.29 1.59
CA TYR A 109 -5.33 -2.63 1.17
C TYR A 109 -5.02 -1.49 0.22
N HIS A 110 -5.95 -1.17 -0.67
CA HIS A 110 -5.90 0.10 -1.40
C HIS A 110 -6.52 1.22 -0.56
N VAL A 111 -5.95 2.43 -0.61
CA VAL A 111 -6.43 3.59 0.18
C VAL A 111 -7.89 3.95 -0.11
N LEU A 112 -8.34 3.70 -1.34
CA LEU A 112 -9.71 3.95 -1.80
C LEU A 112 -10.68 2.78 -1.56
N GLU A 113 -10.29 1.71 -0.87
CA GLU A 113 -11.27 0.70 -0.46
C GLU A 113 -12.26 1.27 0.56
N GLU A 114 -13.55 0.92 0.45
CA GLU A 114 -14.61 1.36 1.38
C GLU A 114 -14.28 1.08 2.86
N GLU A 115 -13.62 -0.04 3.15
CA GLU A 115 -13.20 -0.39 4.51
C GLU A 115 -12.15 0.59 5.07
N ILE A 116 -11.38 1.25 4.21
CA ILE A 116 -10.40 2.27 4.55
C ILE A 116 -11.07 3.65 4.56
N LYS A 117 -11.75 4.02 3.46
CA LYS A 117 -12.43 5.30 3.28
C LYS A 117 -13.44 5.61 4.39
N SER A 118 -14.20 4.62 4.86
CA SER A 118 -15.18 4.79 5.93
C SER A 118 -14.60 5.17 7.30
N GLN A 119 -13.27 5.11 7.46
CA GLN A 119 -12.56 5.49 8.69
C GLN A 119 -11.86 6.86 8.57
N ILE A 120 -11.85 7.47 7.39
CA ILE A 120 -11.25 8.78 7.12
C ILE A 120 -12.31 9.86 7.36
N SER A 121 -11.94 10.97 7.98
CA SER A 121 -12.84 12.11 8.18
C SER A 121 -13.21 12.77 6.85
N GLU A 122 -14.39 13.39 6.80
CA GLU A 122 -14.86 14.07 5.59
C GLU A 122 -13.92 15.22 5.19
N ASP A 123 -13.32 15.90 6.17
CA ASP A 123 -12.38 17.00 5.94
C ASP A 123 -11.07 16.48 5.33
N ALA A 124 -10.46 15.44 5.90
CA ALA A 124 -9.24 14.84 5.37
C ALA A 124 -9.45 14.21 3.98
N TYR A 125 -10.60 13.60 3.74
CA TYR A 125 -10.96 13.08 2.42
C TYR A 125 -10.99 14.18 1.36
N LYS A 126 -11.69 15.29 1.62
CA LYS A 126 -11.78 16.42 0.69
C LYS A 126 -10.45 17.11 0.47
N GLU A 127 -9.66 17.25 1.53
CA GLU A 127 -8.37 17.93 1.46
C GLU A 127 -7.31 17.12 0.70
N HIS A 128 -7.27 15.81 0.91
CA HIS A 128 -6.14 14.99 0.46
C HIS A 128 -6.48 13.96 -0.62
N LEU A 129 -7.69 13.38 -0.62
CA LEU A 129 -8.04 12.25 -1.51
C LEU A 129 -8.97 12.60 -2.66
N GLU A 130 -9.97 13.48 -2.45
CA GLU A 130 -11.07 13.70 -3.39
C GLU A 130 -10.59 14.07 -4.80
N VAL A 131 -9.68 15.05 -4.89
CA VAL A 131 -9.17 15.53 -6.18
C VAL A 131 -8.40 14.42 -6.91
N SER A 132 -7.59 13.66 -6.18
CA SER A 132 -6.77 12.58 -6.75
C SER A 132 -7.66 11.44 -7.21
N GLU A 133 -8.63 10.98 -6.41
CA GLU A 133 -9.59 9.93 -6.79
C GLU A 133 -10.39 10.30 -8.03
N MET A 134 -10.86 11.56 -8.12
CA MET A 134 -11.60 12.05 -9.29
C MET A 134 -10.76 12.17 -10.56
N ALA A 135 -9.43 12.24 -10.44
CA ALA A 135 -8.53 12.34 -11.58
C ALA A 135 -8.15 10.97 -12.17
N LEU A 136 -8.39 9.87 -11.43
CA LEU A 136 -8.07 8.52 -11.86
C LEU A 136 -9.15 7.93 -12.77
N ASP A 137 -8.74 7.02 -13.64
CA ASP A 137 -9.66 6.24 -14.46
C ASP A 137 -10.42 5.22 -13.61
N GLU A 138 -11.74 5.37 -13.55
CA GLU A 138 -12.59 4.59 -12.65
C GLU A 138 -12.54 3.08 -12.93
N ASP A 139 -12.45 2.69 -14.20
CA ASP A 139 -12.44 1.29 -14.61
C ASP A 139 -11.10 0.62 -14.23
N THR A 140 -9.98 1.27 -14.56
CA THR A 140 -8.63 0.78 -14.22
C THR A 140 -8.42 0.74 -12.70
N LEU A 141 -8.93 1.75 -11.99
CA LEU A 141 -8.84 1.80 -10.52
C LEU A 141 -9.62 0.66 -9.86
N LYS A 142 -10.84 0.36 -10.33
CA LYS A 142 -11.63 -0.76 -9.80
C LYS A 142 -10.91 -2.10 -9.98
N GLU A 143 -10.33 -2.33 -11.16
CA GLU A 143 -9.54 -3.54 -11.43
C GLU A 143 -8.32 -3.63 -10.50
N SER A 144 -7.59 -2.52 -10.33
CA SER A 144 -6.43 -2.44 -9.43
C SER A 144 -6.80 -2.77 -7.98
N ILE A 145 -7.91 -2.21 -7.48
CA ILE A 145 -8.44 -2.51 -6.14
C ILE A 145 -8.82 -4.00 -6.02
N ASP A 146 -9.46 -4.57 -7.03
CA ASP A 146 -9.88 -5.98 -7.01
C ASP A 146 -8.70 -6.95 -7.05
N ILE A 147 -7.61 -6.59 -7.75
CA ILE A 147 -6.34 -7.32 -7.72
C ILE A 147 -5.74 -7.34 -6.30
N ILE A 148 -5.73 -6.19 -5.62
CA ILE A 148 -5.23 -6.07 -4.24
C ILE A 148 -6.08 -6.91 -3.28
N LYS A 149 -7.41 -6.82 -3.39
CA LYS A 149 -8.35 -7.64 -2.59
C LYS A 149 -8.15 -9.13 -2.83
N THR A 150 -7.96 -9.54 -4.08
CA THR A 150 -7.75 -10.94 -4.43
C THR A 150 -6.44 -11.45 -3.83
N THR A 151 -5.36 -10.68 -3.98
CA THR A 151 -4.06 -10.98 -3.37
C THR A 151 -4.19 -11.12 -1.85
N ARG A 152 -4.84 -10.16 -1.18
CA ARG A 152 -5.09 -10.23 0.27
C ARG A 152 -5.86 -11.49 0.69
N ARG A 153 -6.87 -11.90 -0.09
CA ARG A 153 -7.70 -13.09 0.21
C ARG A 153 -6.95 -14.40 0.00
N GLU A 154 -6.13 -14.49 -1.04
CA GLU A 154 -5.31 -15.67 -1.29
C GLU A 154 -4.37 -15.94 -0.11
N GLU A 155 -3.74 -14.87 0.42
CA GLU A 155 -2.84 -14.97 1.57
C GLU A 155 -3.56 -15.23 2.90
N SER A 156 -4.79 -14.76 3.07
CA SER A 156 -5.57 -15.00 4.30
C SER A 156 -6.06 -16.45 4.43
N ASN A 157 -5.97 -17.26 3.37
CA ASN A 157 -6.42 -18.65 3.33
C ASN A 157 -5.28 -19.68 3.43
N LEU A 158 -4.03 -19.22 3.52
CA LEU A 158 -2.82 -20.04 3.72
C LEU A 158 -2.49 -20.17 5.21
#